data_AF-A0A2S0PB41-F1
#
_entry.id   AF-A0A2S0PB41-F1
#
_cell.length_a   1.000
_cell.length_b   1.000
_cell.length_c   1.000
_cell.angle_alpha   90.00
_cell.angle_beta   90.00
_cell.angle_gamma   90.00
#
_symmetry.space_group_name_H-M   'P 1'
#
loop_
_entity.id
_entity.type
_entity.pdbx_description
1 polymer ?
#
loop_
_entity_poly.entity_id
_entity_poly.type
_entity_poly.pdbx_seq_one_letter_code
_entity_poly.pdbx_strand_id
1 'polypeptide(L)'
;MDLGLKDTGYVVGNFTQTGTGVLRIAAQSSLTGGYSQLAVDGVVSLAGSADVDVKTANTLAVGQKLVGVVMAGGGLSGNFSKVTDNSALFDFRSLAINSGEGGRIDLEIVKSQSTSASQAAISNGNSPALGAARVFDRLIAGGNAGGDMGTVITALGQLGSEREVSNAVSQTLPLLTAGASQATSGALHGTNRVVQARQEGQHGRSSGDEFFTDRRVWARPLGSWADQADSNGASGYTARTYGMVVGADTGLNESSRLGVAVAHTLALGERTSFTPSLRADYAVIRDQGYRETGADALNLNVDSNRAEELIVGVDGKLSQILNERTTLVANIGAGYDFLGKQSSIVAAFAGTPSAAFTTKGIEPSKWLGRGGLGLVNRVNDTLELSARYDIEFREGFTNQTASVKARWMF
;
A
#
# COMPACT_ATOMS: atom_id res chain seq x y z
N MET A 1 -35.88 -19.74 -21.24
CA MET A 1 -36.23 -18.46 -21.88
C MET A 1 -35.15 -17.46 -21.51
N ASP A 2 -34.62 -16.73 -22.49
CA ASP A 2 -33.63 -15.67 -22.24
C ASP A 2 -34.37 -14.33 -22.37
N LEU A 3 -34.48 -13.58 -21.28
CA LEU A 3 -35.14 -12.27 -21.28
C LEU A 3 -34.05 -11.20 -21.21
N GLY A 4 -34.03 -10.29 -22.18
CA GLY A 4 -33.13 -9.16 -22.18
C GLY A 4 -33.45 -8.17 -21.06
N LEU A 5 -32.53 -7.22 -20.84
CA LEU A 5 -32.76 -6.04 -20.00
C LEU A 5 -34.05 -5.33 -20.43
N LYS A 6 -34.93 -4.99 -19.48
CA LYS A 6 -36.22 -4.31 -19.72
C LYS A 6 -37.28 -5.13 -20.46
N ASP A 7 -37.00 -6.38 -20.80
CA ASP A 7 -38.00 -7.23 -21.43
C ASP A 7 -38.95 -7.82 -20.39
N THR A 8 -40.24 -7.63 -20.64
CA THR A 8 -41.29 -8.45 -20.02
C THR A 8 -41.68 -9.53 -20.99
N GLY A 9 -41.29 -10.77 -20.71
CA GLY A 9 -41.85 -11.94 -21.40
C GLY A 9 -43.32 -12.07 -21.02
N TYR A 10 -44.20 -12.26 -22.01
CA TYR A 10 -45.63 -12.47 -21.76
C TYR A 10 -46.05 -13.85 -22.27
N VAL A 11 -46.73 -14.61 -21.41
CA VAL A 11 -47.30 -15.93 -21.74
C VAL A 11 -48.80 -15.89 -21.56
N VAL A 12 -49.52 -16.26 -22.62
CA VAL A 12 -50.96 -16.54 -22.59
C VAL A 12 -51.16 -18.03 -22.29
N GLY A 13 -51.95 -18.35 -21.28
CA GLY A 13 -52.13 -19.67 -20.69
C GLY A 13 -51.23 -19.93 -19.47
N ASN A 14 -50.99 -21.22 -19.20
CA ASN A 14 -50.20 -21.65 -18.06
C ASN A 14 -48.71 -21.75 -18.41
N PHE A 15 -47.84 -21.51 -17.43
CA PHE A 15 -46.40 -21.68 -17.55
C PHE A 15 -45.89 -22.72 -16.55
N THR A 16 -45.16 -23.72 -17.04
CA THR A 16 -44.53 -24.74 -16.20
C THR A 16 -43.03 -24.76 -16.45
N GLN A 17 -42.25 -24.45 -15.41
CA GLN A 17 -40.81 -24.67 -15.41
C GLN A 17 -40.50 -26.03 -14.77
N THR A 18 -39.98 -26.95 -15.57
CA THR A 18 -39.54 -28.27 -15.10
C THR A 18 -38.30 -28.16 -14.21
N GLY A 19 -37.97 -29.23 -13.46
CA GLY A 19 -36.84 -29.23 -12.52
C GLY A 19 -35.45 -28.99 -13.12
N THR A 20 -35.29 -29.17 -14.44
CA THR A 20 -34.05 -28.88 -15.17
C THR A 20 -34.09 -27.53 -15.89
N GLY A 21 -35.23 -26.84 -15.88
CA GLY A 21 -35.40 -25.57 -16.56
C GLY A 21 -34.68 -24.44 -15.83
N VAL A 22 -34.05 -23.54 -16.59
CA VAL A 22 -33.43 -22.32 -16.07
C VAL A 22 -34.14 -21.10 -16.66
N LEU A 23 -34.58 -20.19 -15.79
CA LEU A 23 -35.06 -18.87 -16.19
C LEU A 23 -33.92 -17.86 -16.03
N ARG A 24 -33.53 -17.21 -17.13
CA ARG A 24 -32.54 -16.12 -17.08
C ARG A 24 -33.22 -14.78 -16.85
N ILE A 25 -32.66 -14.01 -15.93
CA ILE A 25 -33.15 -12.69 -15.54
C ILE A 25 -31.99 -11.72 -15.65
N ALA A 26 -32.11 -10.68 -16.48
CA ALA A 26 -31.16 -9.58 -16.45
C ALA A 26 -31.53 -8.61 -15.32
N ALA A 27 -30.56 -8.15 -14.54
CA ALA A 27 -30.80 -7.21 -13.44
C ALA A 27 -29.81 -6.03 -13.44
N GLN A 28 -30.36 -4.82 -13.30
CA GLN A 28 -29.65 -3.54 -13.32
C GLN A 28 -30.01 -2.65 -12.13
N SER A 29 -31.25 -2.62 -11.70
CA SER A 29 -31.68 -1.84 -10.53
C SER A 29 -32.92 -2.44 -9.93
N SER A 30 -33.20 -2.23 -8.65
CA SER A 30 -34.46 -2.64 -8.03
C SER A 30 -35.67 -1.80 -8.45
N LEU A 31 -35.46 -0.71 -9.18
CA LEU A 31 -36.51 0.13 -9.74
C LEU A 31 -37.27 -0.57 -10.87
N THR A 32 -38.50 -0.15 -11.11
CA THR A 32 -39.33 -0.63 -12.22
C THR A 32 -38.62 -0.47 -13.56
N GLY A 33 -38.61 -1.52 -14.39
CA GLY A 33 -37.84 -1.56 -15.64
C GLY A 33 -36.33 -1.72 -15.44
N GLY A 34 -35.87 -1.97 -14.21
CA GLY A 34 -34.47 -2.27 -13.90
C GLY A 34 -34.09 -3.74 -14.04
N TYR A 35 -35.02 -4.62 -14.38
CA TYR A 35 -34.81 -6.06 -14.48
C TYR A 35 -35.81 -6.69 -15.45
N SER A 36 -35.51 -7.89 -15.93
CA SER A 36 -36.41 -8.70 -16.75
C SER A 36 -37.56 -9.27 -15.91
N GLN A 37 -38.73 -9.38 -16.51
CA GLN A 37 -39.91 -9.94 -15.85
C GLN A 37 -40.59 -10.98 -16.76
N LEU A 38 -41.20 -12.01 -16.15
CA LEU A 38 -42.09 -12.94 -16.83
C LEU A 38 -43.51 -12.76 -16.31
N ALA A 39 -44.42 -12.29 -17.15
CA ALA A 39 -45.83 -12.17 -16.85
C ALA A 39 -46.62 -13.30 -17.51
N VAL A 40 -47.45 -13.98 -16.73
CA VAL A 40 -48.26 -15.12 -17.16
C VAL A 40 -49.70 -14.84 -16.72
N ASP A 41 -50.66 -14.92 -17.64
CA ASP A 41 -52.07 -14.67 -17.31
C ASP A 41 -52.71 -15.86 -16.54
N GLY A 42 -52.26 -17.09 -16.80
CA GLY A 42 -52.70 -18.31 -16.15
C GLY A 42 -51.86 -18.72 -14.94
N VAL A 43 -51.85 -20.02 -14.67
CA VAL A 43 -51.12 -20.63 -13.54
C VAL A 43 -49.64 -20.72 -13.87
N VAL A 44 -48.80 -20.37 -12.89
CA VAL A 44 -47.35 -20.58 -12.92
C VAL A 44 -46.98 -21.73 -11.99
N SER A 45 -46.25 -22.72 -12.51
CA SER A 45 -45.67 -23.83 -11.74
C SER A 45 -44.14 -23.84 -11.89
N LEU A 46 -43.41 -23.61 -10.80
CA LEU A 46 -41.95 -23.54 -10.79
C LEU A 46 -41.33 -24.69 -9.99
N ALA A 47 -40.47 -25.46 -10.65
CA ALA A 47 -39.62 -26.47 -10.01
C ALA A 47 -38.12 -26.33 -10.37
N GLY A 48 -37.79 -25.50 -11.36
CA GLY A 48 -36.42 -25.31 -11.86
C GLY A 48 -35.62 -24.26 -11.09
N SER A 49 -34.57 -23.71 -11.71
CA SER A 49 -33.72 -22.67 -11.13
C SER A 49 -33.86 -21.34 -11.87
N ALA A 50 -33.37 -20.26 -11.24
CA ALA A 50 -33.15 -18.98 -11.91
C ALA A 50 -31.66 -18.67 -11.99
N ASP A 51 -31.30 -17.91 -13.01
CA ASP A 51 -29.95 -17.40 -13.24
C ASP A 51 -30.02 -15.89 -13.48
N VAL A 52 -29.44 -15.11 -12.58
CA VAL A 52 -29.49 -13.64 -12.60
C VAL A 52 -28.20 -13.11 -13.20
N ASP A 53 -28.31 -12.53 -14.38
CA ASP A 53 -27.23 -11.80 -15.03
C ASP A 53 -27.23 -10.35 -14.54
N VAL A 54 -26.38 -10.07 -13.55
CA VAL A 54 -26.12 -8.74 -13.01
C VAL A 54 -25.34 -7.95 -14.05
N LYS A 55 -25.89 -6.81 -14.46
CA LYS A 55 -25.32 -6.00 -15.52
C LYS A 55 -24.16 -5.13 -15.01
N THR A 56 -23.20 -4.89 -15.89
CA THR A 56 -21.95 -4.14 -15.62
C THR A 56 -22.17 -2.70 -15.17
N ALA A 57 -23.33 -2.11 -15.43
CA ALA A 57 -23.73 -0.86 -14.80
C ALA A 57 -25.04 -1.13 -14.07
N ASN A 58 -25.01 -1.27 -12.75
CA ASN A 58 -26.21 -1.52 -11.95
C ASN A 58 -26.25 -0.61 -10.71
N THR A 59 -27.35 -0.65 -9.95
CA THR A 59 -27.54 0.04 -8.66
C THR A 59 -28.12 -0.90 -7.61
N LEU A 60 -27.86 -2.20 -7.74
CA LEU A 60 -28.39 -3.24 -6.87
C LEU A 60 -27.63 -3.20 -5.53
N ALA A 61 -28.37 -3.38 -4.44
CA ALA A 61 -27.81 -3.42 -3.10
C ALA A 61 -28.51 -4.47 -2.23
N VAL A 62 -27.76 -5.06 -1.31
CA VAL A 62 -28.28 -5.99 -0.30
C VAL A 62 -29.45 -5.37 0.46
N GLY A 63 -30.53 -6.13 0.63
CA GLY A 63 -31.78 -5.69 1.25
C GLY A 63 -32.82 -5.14 0.27
N GLN A 64 -32.43 -4.81 -0.97
CA GLN A 64 -33.37 -4.46 -2.02
C GLN A 64 -34.08 -5.70 -2.59
N LYS A 65 -35.22 -5.47 -3.26
CA LYS A 65 -36.01 -6.53 -3.91
C LYS A 65 -36.28 -6.20 -5.38
N LEU A 66 -36.11 -7.19 -6.24
CA LEU A 66 -36.67 -7.21 -7.59
C LEU A 66 -38.10 -7.78 -7.46
N VAL A 67 -39.09 -6.89 -7.50
CA VAL A 67 -40.48 -7.26 -7.20
C VAL A 67 -41.16 -7.83 -8.45
N GLY A 68 -41.74 -9.01 -8.34
CA GLY A 68 -42.46 -9.64 -9.45
C GLY A 68 -41.58 -9.95 -10.65
N VAL A 69 -40.43 -10.61 -10.43
CA VAL A 69 -39.63 -11.17 -11.54
C VAL A 69 -40.41 -12.24 -12.31
N VAL A 70 -41.35 -12.91 -11.64
CA VAL A 70 -42.39 -13.73 -12.25
C VAL A 70 -43.72 -13.30 -11.66
N MET A 71 -44.72 -13.07 -12.50
CA MET A 71 -46.08 -12.69 -12.11
C MET A 71 -47.07 -13.68 -12.72
N ALA A 72 -47.99 -14.19 -11.90
CA ALA A 72 -49.00 -15.17 -12.27
C ALA A 72 -50.40 -14.60 -12.03
N GLY A 73 -51.23 -14.56 -13.08
CA GLY A 73 -52.61 -14.11 -13.00
C GLY A 73 -53.58 -15.18 -12.46
N GLY A 74 -53.32 -16.46 -12.73
CA GLY A 74 -54.18 -17.59 -12.36
C GLY A 74 -53.68 -18.45 -11.20
N GLY A 75 -52.59 -18.04 -10.54
CA GLY A 75 -52.07 -18.67 -9.33
C GLY A 75 -50.61 -19.12 -9.46
N LEU A 76 -49.91 -19.23 -8.33
CA LEU A 76 -48.50 -19.60 -8.28
C LEU A 76 -48.31 -20.86 -7.43
N SER A 77 -47.65 -21.87 -8.01
CA SER A 77 -47.23 -23.09 -7.33
C SER A 77 -45.72 -23.26 -7.42
N GLY A 78 -45.08 -23.55 -6.28
CA GLY A 78 -43.64 -23.73 -6.20
C GLY A 78 -42.84 -22.43 -6.14
N ASN A 79 -41.52 -22.56 -6.30
CA ASN A 79 -40.53 -21.49 -6.28
C ASN A 79 -39.27 -21.98 -7.01
N PHE A 80 -38.32 -21.08 -7.32
CA PHE A 80 -37.01 -21.51 -7.79
C PHE A 80 -36.30 -22.37 -6.73
N SER A 81 -35.80 -23.53 -7.14
CA SER A 81 -35.02 -24.45 -6.29
C SER A 81 -33.63 -23.93 -5.97
N LYS A 82 -33.08 -23.09 -6.86
CA LYS A 82 -31.81 -22.37 -6.70
C LYS A 82 -31.87 -21.08 -7.52
N VAL A 83 -31.21 -20.03 -7.04
CA VAL A 83 -30.89 -18.86 -7.84
C VAL A 83 -29.36 -18.76 -7.94
N THR A 84 -28.83 -18.66 -9.15
CA THR A 84 -27.41 -18.38 -9.42
C THR A 84 -27.26 -16.97 -9.96
N ASP A 85 -26.06 -16.40 -9.86
CA ASP A 85 -25.73 -15.11 -10.43
C ASP A 85 -24.21 -14.99 -10.70
N ASN A 86 -23.81 -13.86 -11.27
CA ASN A 86 -22.43 -13.53 -11.62
C ASN A 86 -21.77 -12.52 -10.67
N SER A 87 -22.33 -12.28 -9.48
CA SER A 87 -21.71 -11.49 -8.42
C SER A 87 -20.92 -12.37 -7.46
N ALA A 88 -19.76 -11.88 -7.01
CA ALA A 88 -19.02 -12.51 -5.93
C ALA A 88 -19.47 -12.04 -4.53
N LEU A 89 -20.23 -10.94 -4.40
CA LEU A 89 -20.45 -10.28 -3.10
C LEU A 89 -21.91 -10.28 -2.63
N PHE A 90 -22.87 -10.58 -3.51
CA PHE A 90 -24.26 -10.78 -3.14
C PHE A 90 -24.83 -11.99 -3.87
N ASP A 91 -25.86 -12.60 -3.28
CA ASP A 91 -26.65 -13.66 -3.90
C ASP A 91 -28.12 -13.19 -3.99
N PHE A 92 -28.98 -13.96 -4.65
CA PHE A 92 -30.42 -13.69 -4.70
C PHE A 92 -31.23 -14.78 -3.99
N ARG A 93 -32.15 -14.36 -3.12
CA ARG A 93 -33.13 -15.25 -2.47
C ARG A 93 -34.50 -15.08 -3.12
N SER A 94 -35.07 -16.18 -3.63
CA SER A 94 -36.40 -16.18 -4.22
C SER A 94 -37.50 -16.25 -3.14
N LEU A 95 -38.49 -15.38 -3.25
CA LEU A 95 -39.63 -15.29 -2.35
C LEU A 95 -40.93 -15.48 -3.14
N ALA A 96 -41.60 -16.62 -2.92
CA ALA A 96 -42.92 -16.87 -3.49
C ALA A 96 -44.02 -16.22 -2.65
N ILE A 97 -44.85 -15.41 -3.31
CA ILE A 97 -45.91 -14.63 -2.67
C ILE A 97 -47.21 -14.90 -3.42
N ASN A 98 -48.15 -15.55 -2.73
CA ASN A 98 -49.50 -15.78 -3.25
C ASN A 98 -50.41 -14.60 -2.86
N SER A 99 -51.31 -14.20 -3.75
CA SER A 99 -52.21 -13.07 -3.52
C SER A 99 -53.55 -13.32 -4.19
N GLY A 100 -54.50 -13.88 -3.45
CA GLY A 100 -55.82 -14.23 -3.97
C GLY A 100 -55.72 -15.28 -5.08
N GLU A 101 -56.31 -14.97 -6.24
CA GLU A 101 -56.27 -15.83 -7.44
C GLU A 101 -54.91 -15.78 -8.19
N GLY A 102 -54.01 -14.85 -7.84
CA GLY A 102 -52.70 -14.70 -8.48
C GLY A 102 -51.51 -14.96 -7.55
N GLY A 103 -50.32 -14.67 -8.05
CA GLY A 103 -49.09 -14.77 -7.26
C GLY A 103 -47.88 -14.15 -7.97
N ARG A 104 -46.76 -14.05 -7.26
CA ARG A 104 -45.50 -13.57 -7.82
C ARG A 104 -44.28 -14.15 -7.13
N ILE A 105 -43.16 -14.13 -7.84
CA ILE A 105 -41.83 -14.34 -7.28
C ILE A 105 -41.14 -12.99 -7.18
N ASP A 106 -40.68 -12.63 -5.98
CA ASP A 106 -39.73 -11.54 -5.76
C ASP A 106 -38.32 -12.14 -5.61
N LEU A 107 -37.28 -11.44 -6.06
CA LEU A 107 -35.89 -11.77 -5.72
C LEU A 107 -35.34 -10.73 -4.74
N GLU A 108 -35.01 -11.17 -3.53
CA GLU A 108 -34.35 -10.34 -2.52
C GLU A 108 -32.84 -10.48 -2.66
N ILE A 109 -32.14 -9.35 -2.74
CA ILE A 109 -30.68 -9.33 -2.79
C ILE A 109 -30.15 -9.54 -1.38
N VAL A 110 -29.40 -10.61 -1.18
CA VAL A 110 -28.81 -11.00 0.11
C VAL A 110 -27.30 -11.01 -0.01
N LYS A 111 -26.57 -11.04 1.10
CA LYS A 111 -25.11 -11.20 1.06
C LYS A 111 -24.74 -12.52 0.41
N SER A 112 -23.59 -12.56 -0.27
CA SER A 112 -23.08 -13.84 -0.72
C SER A 112 -22.75 -14.74 0.46
N GLN A 113 -23.19 -15.99 0.38
CA GLN A 113 -22.81 -17.01 1.36
C GLN A 113 -21.44 -17.63 1.06
N SER A 114 -20.91 -17.40 -0.15
CA SER A 114 -19.68 -18.03 -0.62
C SER A 114 -18.45 -17.15 -0.40
N THR A 115 -18.59 -15.83 -0.56
CA THR A 115 -17.45 -14.90 -0.55
C THR A 115 -17.82 -13.57 0.13
N SER A 116 -16.81 -12.92 0.72
CA SER A 116 -16.85 -11.54 1.20
C SER A 116 -15.62 -10.78 0.70
N ALA A 117 -15.61 -9.45 0.82
CA ALA A 117 -14.43 -8.68 0.44
C ALA A 117 -13.21 -9.06 1.29
N SER A 118 -13.41 -9.30 2.59
CA SER A 118 -12.29 -9.74 3.45
C SER A 118 -11.83 -11.15 3.11
N GLN A 119 -12.73 -12.08 2.80
CA GLN A 119 -12.35 -13.43 2.38
C GLN A 119 -11.58 -13.39 1.07
N ALA A 120 -12.03 -12.59 0.10
CA ALA A 120 -11.33 -12.37 -1.16
C ALA A 120 -9.89 -11.86 -0.97
N ALA A 121 -9.69 -10.91 -0.05
CA ALA A 121 -8.37 -10.42 0.31
C ALA A 121 -7.50 -11.52 0.99
N ILE A 122 -8.06 -12.33 1.89
CA ILE A 122 -7.36 -13.45 2.54
C ILE A 122 -6.94 -14.51 1.53
N SER A 123 -7.88 -15.01 0.71
CA SER A 123 -7.65 -16.06 -0.28
C SER A 123 -6.57 -15.66 -1.30
N ASN A 124 -6.43 -14.37 -1.59
CA ASN A 124 -5.44 -13.83 -2.53
C ASN A 124 -4.14 -13.34 -1.86
N GLY A 125 -3.96 -13.55 -0.55
CA GLY A 125 -2.77 -13.10 0.18
C GLY A 125 -2.61 -11.57 0.24
N ASN A 126 -3.68 -10.81 0.03
CA ASN A 126 -3.69 -9.36 -0.03
C ASN A 126 -3.88 -8.75 1.36
N SER A 127 -2.83 -8.86 2.18
CA SER A 127 -2.86 -8.36 3.55
C SER A 127 -3.10 -6.85 3.69
N PRO A 128 -2.62 -5.97 2.78
CA PRO A 128 -2.88 -4.53 2.86
C PRO A 128 -4.37 -4.18 2.71
N ALA A 129 -5.12 -4.95 1.93
CA ALA A 129 -6.54 -4.69 1.65
C ALA A 129 -7.48 -5.07 2.79
N LEU A 130 -7.05 -5.92 3.75
CA LEU A 130 -7.93 -6.50 4.77
C LEU A 130 -8.68 -5.47 5.61
N GLY A 131 -8.04 -4.33 5.92
CA GLY A 131 -8.68 -3.24 6.65
C GLY A 131 -9.88 -2.67 5.91
N ALA A 132 -9.65 -2.21 4.67
CA ALA A 132 -10.69 -1.64 3.81
C ALA A 132 -11.76 -2.68 3.45
N ALA A 133 -11.35 -3.92 3.18
CA ALA A 133 -12.25 -5.03 2.87
C ALA A 133 -13.30 -5.25 3.99
N ARG A 134 -12.89 -5.18 5.26
CA ARG A 134 -13.82 -5.27 6.41
C ARG A 134 -14.78 -4.09 6.49
N VAL A 135 -14.37 -2.91 6.01
CA VAL A 135 -15.27 -1.74 5.92
C VAL A 135 -16.34 -2.02 4.86
N PHE A 136 -15.94 -2.50 3.68
CA PHE A 136 -16.89 -2.89 2.64
C PHE A 136 -17.84 -4.00 3.08
N ASP A 137 -17.35 -5.04 3.76
CA ASP A 137 -18.21 -6.09 4.31
C ASP A 137 -19.29 -5.54 5.25
N ARG A 138 -18.93 -4.57 6.10
CA ARG A 138 -19.89 -3.88 7.00
C ARG A 138 -20.87 -3.01 6.23
N LEU A 139 -20.41 -2.30 5.20
CA LEU A 139 -21.27 -1.46 4.37
C LEU A 139 -22.27 -2.29 3.55
N ILE A 140 -21.80 -3.37 2.92
CA ILE A 140 -22.63 -4.37 2.23
C ILE A 140 -23.63 -4.98 3.23
N ALA A 141 -23.19 -5.23 4.46
CA ALA A 141 -24.06 -5.75 5.51
C ALA A 141 -25.14 -4.81 6.01
N GLY A 142 -24.88 -3.50 6.00
CA GLY A 142 -25.81 -2.50 6.50
C GLY A 142 -27.00 -2.25 5.58
N GLY A 143 -26.94 -2.67 4.31
CA GLY A 143 -28.01 -2.50 3.31
C GLY A 143 -28.37 -1.03 2.99
N ASN A 144 -27.58 -0.07 3.49
CA ASN A 144 -27.94 1.35 3.57
C ASN A 144 -26.82 2.27 3.07
N ALA A 145 -26.11 1.87 2.02
CA ALA A 145 -25.26 2.82 1.30
C ALA A 145 -26.13 3.59 0.30
N GLY A 146 -26.94 4.51 0.79
CA GLY A 146 -27.49 5.57 -0.05
C GLY A 146 -26.38 6.55 -0.45
N GLY A 147 -26.55 7.26 -1.56
CA GLY A 147 -25.57 8.22 -2.08
C GLY A 147 -24.34 7.54 -2.70
N ASP A 148 -23.22 8.25 -2.75
CA ASP A 148 -22.04 7.87 -3.54
C ASP A 148 -21.41 6.52 -3.11
N MET A 149 -21.50 6.15 -1.83
CA MET A 149 -21.00 4.86 -1.35
C MET A 149 -21.86 3.67 -1.84
N GLY A 150 -23.13 3.92 -2.18
CA GLY A 150 -23.98 2.92 -2.85
C GLY A 150 -23.42 2.54 -4.21
N THR A 151 -23.01 3.53 -4.99
CA THR A 151 -22.37 3.33 -6.30
C THR A 151 -21.11 2.48 -6.19
N VAL A 152 -20.29 2.71 -5.15
CA VAL A 152 -19.07 1.92 -4.89
C VAL A 152 -19.40 0.47 -4.56
N ILE A 153 -20.35 0.23 -3.66
CA ILE A 153 -20.77 -1.13 -3.30
C ILE A 153 -21.34 -1.86 -4.50
N THR A 154 -22.11 -1.16 -5.32
CA THR A 154 -22.62 -1.74 -6.54
C THR A 154 -21.51 -2.09 -7.54
N ALA A 155 -20.51 -1.23 -7.71
CA ALA A 155 -19.35 -1.54 -8.56
C ALA A 155 -18.58 -2.76 -8.05
N LEU A 156 -18.39 -2.89 -6.73
CA LEU A 156 -17.78 -4.09 -6.13
C LEU A 156 -18.64 -5.35 -6.34
N GLY A 157 -19.96 -5.21 -6.30
CA GLY A 157 -20.89 -6.30 -6.54
C GLY A 157 -20.98 -6.77 -8.00
N GLN A 158 -20.36 -6.07 -8.95
CA GLN A 158 -20.24 -6.52 -10.35
C GLN A 158 -19.07 -7.47 -10.59
N LEU A 159 -18.18 -7.60 -9.61
CA LEU A 159 -16.98 -8.40 -9.74
C LEU A 159 -17.35 -9.87 -9.55
N GLY A 160 -16.99 -10.71 -10.51
CA GLY A 160 -17.42 -12.11 -10.57
C GLY A 160 -16.46 -13.08 -9.88
N SER A 161 -15.32 -12.59 -9.39
CA SER A 161 -14.32 -13.42 -8.74
C SER A 161 -13.69 -12.78 -7.51
N GLU A 162 -13.23 -13.62 -6.58
CA GLU A 162 -12.47 -13.17 -5.40
C GLU A 162 -11.24 -12.34 -5.78
N ARG A 163 -10.60 -12.66 -6.90
CA ARG A 163 -9.40 -11.95 -7.37
C ARG A 163 -9.73 -10.55 -7.84
N GLU A 164 -10.82 -10.37 -8.60
CA GLU A 164 -11.29 -9.05 -9.01
C GLU A 164 -11.70 -8.20 -7.81
N VAL A 165 -12.43 -8.79 -6.85
CA VAL A 165 -12.78 -8.11 -5.60
C VAL A 165 -11.54 -7.68 -4.83
N SER A 166 -10.56 -8.58 -4.63
CA SER A 166 -9.31 -8.27 -3.94
C SER A 166 -8.55 -7.11 -4.61
N ASN A 167 -8.45 -7.13 -5.94
CA ASN A 167 -7.78 -6.08 -6.70
C ASN A 167 -8.53 -4.74 -6.62
N ALA A 168 -9.85 -4.76 -6.69
CA ALA A 168 -10.67 -3.55 -6.56
C ALA A 168 -10.53 -2.92 -5.18
N VAL A 169 -10.54 -3.73 -4.10
CA VAL A 169 -10.27 -3.21 -2.75
C VAL A 169 -8.87 -2.61 -2.66
N SER A 170 -7.85 -3.21 -3.29
CA SER A 170 -6.50 -2.62 -3.32
C SER A 170 -6.46 -1.22 -3.95
N GLN A 171 -7.30 -0.95 -4.96
CA GLN A 171 -7.37 0.36 -5.59
C GLN A 171 -7.97 1.45 -4.69
N THR A 172 -8.62 1.05 -3.59
CA THR A 172 -9.20 1.97 -2.60
C THR A 172 -8.26 2.29 -1.44
N LEU A 173 -7.06 1.70 -1.44
CA LEU A 173 -6.08 1.90 -0.38
C LEU A 173 -5.28 3.19 -0.63
N PRO A 174 -4.86 3.88 0.44
CA PRO A 174 -3.93 4.99 0.30
C PRO A 174 -2.63 4.47 -0.33
N LEU A 175 -2.06 5.24 -1.24
CA LEU A 175 -0.72 4.94 -1.73
C LEU A 175 0.25 5.04 -0.55
N LEU A 176 0.93 3.94 -0.22
CA LEU A 176 1.88 3.93 0.89
C LEU A 176 3.10 4.82 0.56
N THR A 177 3.06 6.06 1.03
CA THR A 177 4.20 6.98 1.05
C THR A 177 5.37 6.47 1.90
N ALA A 178 5.15 5.42 2.70
CA ALA A 178 6.16 4.77 3.52
C ALA A 178 7.41 4.33 2.74
N GLY A 179 7.26 3.90 1.48
CA GLY A 179 8.40 3.56 0.62
C GLY A 179 9.26 4.78 0.27
N ALA A 180 8.65 5.95 0.09
CA ALA A 180 9.38 7.20 -0.14
C ALA A 180 10.14 7.64 1.13
N SER A 181 9.54 7.50 2.30
CA SER A 181 10.18 7.81 3.59
C SER A 181 11.38 6.90 3.86
N GLN A 182 11.27 5.60 3.59
CA GLN A 182 12.37 4.63 3.72
C GLN A 182 13.47 4.87 2.67
N ALA A 183 13.13 5.11 1.40
CA ALA A 183 14.09 5.46 0.35
C ALA A 183 14.84 6.77 0.65
N THR A 184 14.13 7.77 1.17
CA THR A 184 14.72 9.05 1.59
C THR A 184 15.65 8.88 2.79
N SER A 185 15.26 8.09 3.80
CA SER A 185 16.16 7.75 4.92
C SER A 185 17.38 6.96 4.47
N GLY A 186 17.22 6.00 3.55
CA GLY A 186 18.32 5.28 2.92
C GLY A 186 19.34 6.20 2.25
N ALA A 187 18.89 7.16 1.45
CA ALA A 187 19.74 8.17 0.82
C ALA A 187 20.50 9.03 1.87
N LEU A 188 19.85 9.33 3.00
CA LEU A 188 20.43 10.13 4.09
C LEU A 188 21.42 9.34 4.94
N HIS A 189 21.23 8.03 5.16
CA HIS A 189 22.22 7.16 5.81
C HIS A 189 23.55 7.09 5.06
N GLY A 190 23.53 7.17 3.72
CA GLY A 190 24.75 7.31 2.91
C GLY A 190 25.50 8.63 3.15
N THR A 191 24.79 9.67 3.57
CA THR A 191 25.32 11.04 3.63
C THR A 191 26.00 11.36 4.97
N ASN A 192 25.44 10.91 6.10
CA ASN A 192 25.94 11.23 7.45
C ASN A 192 27.25 10.51 7.86
N ARG A 193 27.66 9.45 7.14
CA ARG A 193 28.85 8.63 7.48
C ARG A 193 30.21 9.33 7.34
N VAL A 194 30.24 10.61 6.93
CA VAL A 194 31.48 11.38 6.69
C VAL A 194 31.79 12.38 7.81
N VAL A 195 30.88 12.61 8.77
CA VAL A 195 31.07 13.66 9.79
C VAL A 195 31.92 13.20 10.99
N GLN A 196 31.85 11.93 11.41
CA GLN A 196 32.50 11.50 12.67
C GLN A 196 33.95 10.99 12.53
N ALA A 197 34.39 10.49 11.38
CA ALA A 197 35.76 9.97 11.23
C ALA A 197 36.85 11.05 11.07
N ARG A 198 36.55 12.32 11.38
CA ARG A 198 37.44 13.47 11.10
C ARG A 198 37.89 14.28 12.30
N GLN A 199 37.33 14.09 13.50
CA GLN A 199 37.92 14.71 14.69
C GLN A 199 39.26 14.09 15.11
N GLU A 200 39.58 12.85 14.71
CA GLU A 200 40.81 12.18 15.19
C GLU A 200 41.98 12.17 14.19
N GLY A 201 41.72 12.29 12.88
CA GLY A 201 42.77 12.19 11.85
C GLY A 201 43.70 13.41 11.72
N GLN A 202 43.46 14.49 12.45
CA GLN A 202 44.31 15.69 12.49
C GLN A 202 45.03 15.89 13.84
N HIS A 203 44.83 15.03 14.84
CA HIS A 203 45.41 15.21 16.18
C HIS A 203 46.59 14.28 16.50
N GLY A 204 47.38 13.95 15.47
CA GLY A 204 48.68 13.31 15.60
C GLY A 204 49.85 14.27 15.41
N ARG A 205 49.83 15.45 16.04
CA ARG A 205 51.04 16.27 16.24
C ARG A 205 51.05 16.84 17.65
N SER A 206 52.16 16.57 18.32
CA SER A 206 52.46 16.90 19.70
C SER A 206 52.49 18.41 19.95
N SER A 207 51.85 18.80 21.06
CA SER A 207 52.19 19.89 22.00
C SER A 207 52.39 21.32 21.50
N GLY A 208 51.45 22.20 21.86
CA GLY A 208 51.69 23.62 22.10
C GLY A 208 51.27 24.55 20.97
N ASP A 209 50.26 25.36 21.27
CA ASP A 209 49.77 26.56 20.55
C ASP A 209 48.97 26.41 19.24
N GLU A 210 48.07 27.38 19.12
CA GLU A 210 47.12 27.73 18.04
C GLU A 210 45.83 26.88 17.88
N PHE A 211 44.80 27.31 18.60
CA PHE A 211 43.38 27.10 18.27
C PHE A 211 43.01 27.84 16.96
N PHE A 212 43.41 27.34 15.80
CA PHE A 212 42.76 27.74 14.55
C PHE A 212 41.47 26.96 14.38
N THR A 213 40.36 27.67 14.54
CA THR A 213 39.01 27.17 14.26
C THR A 213 38.81 27.23 12.74
N ASP A 214 39.43 26.32 11.99
CA ASP A 214 39.28 26.28 10.53
C ASP A 214 37.80 26.16 10.17
N ARG A 215 37.24 27.25 9.63
CA ARG A 215 35.87 27.27 9.13
C ARG A 215 35.84 26.53 7.81
N ARG A 216 34.95 25.54 7.71
CA ARG A 216 34.84 24.67 6.55
C ARG A 216 33.42 24.70 6.04
N VAL A 217 33.27 24.92 4.75
CA VAL A 217 31.99 24.77 4.04
C VAL A 217 32.11 23.62 3.05
N TRP A 218 31.01 22.92 2.83
CA TRP A 218 30.97 21.81 1.91
C TRP A 218 29.63 21.70 1.19
N ALA A 219 29.69 21.18 -0.02
CA ALA A 219 28.53 20.83 -0.84
C ALA A 219 28.68 19.39 -1.33
N ARG A 220 27.60 18.62 -1.29
CA ARG A 220 27.55 17.21 -1.67
C ARG A 220 26.30 16.89 -2.49
N PRO A 221 26.33 17.06 -3.82
CA PRO A 221 25.36 16.42 -4.70
C PRO A 221 25.38 14.89 -4.54
N LEU A 222 24.21 14.28 -4.64
CA LEU A 222 24.01 12.84 -4.53
C LEU A 222 22.86 12.34 -5.41
N GLY A 223 22.99 11.09 -5.84
CA GLY A 223 21.93 10.29 -6.46
C GLY A 223 21.81 8.96 -5.74
N SER A 224 20.58 8.50 -5.53
CA SER A 224 20.27 7.25 -4.84
C SER A 224 19.20 6.47 -5.59
N TRP A 225 19.36 5.16 -5.65
CA TRP A 225 18.47 4.22 -6.32
C TRP A 225 18.13 3.10 -5.34
N ALA A 226 16.86 3.03 -4.96
CA ALA A 226 16.35 2.03 -4.04
C ALA A 226 15.38 1.08 -4.75
N ASP A 227 15.50 -0.20 -4.43
CA ASP A 227 14.63 -1.27 -4.90
C ASP A 227 14.12 -2.04 -3.68
N GLN A 228 12.80 -2.17 -3.59
CA GLN A 228 12.09 -2.92 -2.56
C GLN A 228 11.23 -3.97 -3.26
N ALA A 229 11.50 -5.24 -2.98
CA ALA A 229 10.70 -6.36 -3.44
C ALA A 229 9.35 -6.43 -2.71
N ASP A 230 8.37 -7.08 -3.35
CA ASP A 230 7.08 -7.43 -2.76
C ASP A 230 7.29 -8.23 -1.46
N SER A 231 6.47 -7.97 -0.45
CA SER A 231 6.54 -8.66 0.84
C SER A 231 5.19 -8.74 1.52
N ASN A 232 4.81 -9.93 2.01
CA ASN A 232 3.58 -10.19 2.75
C ASN A 232 2.30 -9.64 2.07
N GLY A 233 2.24 -9.71 0.73
CA GLY A 233 1.11 -9.20 -0.07
C GLY A 233 1.10 -7.69 -0.32
N ALA A 234 2.06 -6.95 0.25
CA ALA A 234 2.30 -5.56 -0.11
C ALA A 234 3.21 -5.48 -1.34
N SER A 235 2.81 -4.66 -2.31
CA SER A 235 3.61 -4.40 -3.50
C SER A 235 4.89 -3.64 -3.17
N GLY A 236 5.98 -4.07 -3.78
CA GLY A 236 7.28 -3.44 -3.77
C GLY A 236 7.30 -2.11 -4.52
N TYR A 237 8.45 -1.43 -4.48
CA TYR A 237 8.64 -0.15 -5.14
C TYR A 237 10.09 0.05 -5.59
N THR A 238 10.25 0.89 -6.61
CA THR A 238 11.56 1.46 -6.97
C THR A 238 11.53 2.96 -6.70
N ALA A 239 12.58 3.49 -6.08
CA ALA A 239 12.70 4.93 -5.82
C ALA A 239 14.03 5.46 -6.35
N ARG A 240 13.98 6.67 -6.93
CA ARG A 240 15.17 7.39 -7.39
C ARG A 240 15.18 8.76 -6.73
N THR A 241 16.23 9.04 -5.96
CA THR A 241 16.37 10.29 -5.20
C THR A 241 17.60 11.04 -5.70
N TYR A 242 17.41 12.28 -6.11
CA TYR A 242 18.51 13.19 -6.43
C TYR A 242 18.45 14.38 -5.48
N GLY A 243 19.59 14.79 -4.96
CA GLY A 243 19.64 15.86 -3.99
C GLY A 243 21.00 16.50 -3.87
N MET A 244 21.06 17.58 -3.12
CA MET A 244 22.29 18.26 -2.76
C MET A 244 22.24 18.58 -1.28
N VAL A 245 23.29 18.22 -0.55
CA VAL A 245 23.45 18.60 0.85
C VAL A 245 24.55 19.63 0.94
N VAL A 246 24.25 20.77 1.53
CA VAL A 246 25.21 21.83 1.84
C VAL A 246 25.35 21.92 3.35
N GLY A 247 26.56 22.18 3.84
CA GLY A 247 26.80 22.31 5.27
C GLY A 247 28.06 23.11 5.57
N ALA A 248 28.12 23.63 6.79
CA ALA A 248 29.31 24.22 7.37
C ALA A 248 29.64 23.45 8.66
N ASP A 249 30.91 23.39 9.05
CA ASP A 249 31.34 22.71 10.29
C ASP A 249 30.96 23.53 11.56
N THR A 250 29.92 24.36 11.48
CA THR A 250 29.37 25.22 12.54
C THR A 250 27.87 24.94 12.76
N GLY A 251 27.53 24.11 13.76
CA GLY A 251 26.25 24.14 14.48
C GLY A 251 24.94 23.77 13.73
N LEU A 252 24.55 22.50 13.87
CA LEU A 252 23.20 21.90 13.92
C LEU A 252 22.04 22.56 13.13
N ASN A 253 21.59 21.89 12.06
CA ASN A 253 20.24 22.07 11.50
C ASN A 253 19.22 21.15 12.20
N GLU A 254 18.02 21.69 12.42
CA GLU A 254 16.84 20.97 12.92
C GLU A 254 16.41 19.86 11.97
N SER A 255 16.94 18.65 12.17
CA SER A 255 16.32 17.43 11.65
C SER A 255 16.35 16.37 12.75
N SER A 256 15.24 15.66 12.97
CA SER A 256 14.99 14.77 14.12
C SER A 256 15.82 13.48 14.11
N ARG A 257 17.14 13.59 13.91
CA ARG A 257 18.09 12.48 13.93
C ARG A 257 19.20 12.77 14.95
N LEU A 258 19.47 11.79 15.79
CA LEU A 258 20.56 11.82 16.76
C LEU A 258 21.44 10.59 16.54
N GLY A 259 22.75 10.81 16.44
CA GLY A 259 23.71 9.72 16.26
C GLY A 259 24.89 9.85 17.22
N VAL A 260 25.27 8.74 17.83
CA VAL A 260 26.49 8.61 18.64
C VAL A 260 27.35 7.49 18.07
N ALA A 261 28.67 7.68 18.07
CA ALA A 261 29.60 6.63 17.69
C ALA A 261 30.89 6.71 18.51
N VAL A 262 31.50 5.54 18.69
CA VAL A 262 32.84 5.38 19.24
C VAL A 262 33.67 4.66 18.19
N ALA A 263 34.85 5.19 17.90
CA ALA A 263 35.75 4.64 16.90
C ALA A 263 37.17 4.60 17.47
N HIS A 264 38.00 3.73 16.92
CA HIS A 264 39.42 3.72 17.23
C HIS A 264 40.20 3.47 15.95
N THR A 265 41.25 4.24 15.67
CA THR A 265 42.03 4.08 14.44
C THR A 265 43.35 3.37 14.71
N LEU A 266 43.54 2.25 14.03
CA LEU A 266 44.73 1.41 14.08
C LEU A 266 45.57 1.66 12.82
N ALA A 267 46.84 2.00 12.98
CA ALA A 267 47.79 2.00 11.88
C ALA A 267 48.18 0.55 11.56
N LEU A 268 47.88 0.09 10.34
CA LEU A 268 48.31 -1.23 9.84
C LEU A 268 49.66 -1.15 9.11
N GLY A 269 50.08 0.06 8.75
CA GLY A 269 51.37 0.39 8.13
C GLY A 269 51.48 1.90 7.92
N GLU A 270 52.54 2.36 7.27
CA GLU A 270 52.81 3.79 7.06
C GLU A 270 51.73 4.51 6.23
N ARG A 271 51.02 3.76 5.39
CA ARG A 271 50.05 4.30 4.42
C ARG A 271 48.65 3.71 4.58
N THR A 272 48.46 2.87 5.59
CA THR A 272 47.25 2.08 5.76
C THR A 272 46.75 2.17 7.18
N SER A 273 45.50 2.56 7.36
CA SER A 273 44.83 2.54 8.66
C SER A 273 43.48 1.83 8.59
N PHE A 274 43.11 1.22 9.71
CA PHE A 274 41.82 0.60 9.90
C PHE A 274 41.13 1.21 11.11
N THR A 275 39.89 1.65 10.92
CA THR A 275 39.06 2.27 11.96
C THR A 275 37.84 1.40 12.19
N PRO A 276 37.85 0.50 13.19
CA PRO A 276 36.64 -0.08 13.74
C PRO A 276 35.80 0.99 14.46
N SER A 277 34.48 0.88 14.36
CA SER A 277 33.57 1.75 15.10
C SER A 277 32.28 1.05 15.50
N LEU A 278 31.75 1.44 16.66
CA LEU A 278 30.40 1.13 17.13
C LEU A 278 29.55 2.40 16.99
N ARG A 279 28.34 2.27 16.45
CA ARG A 279 27.40 3.39 16.25
C ARG A 279 26.00 3.07 16.74
N ALA A 280 25.29 4.10 17.17
CA ALA A 280 23.86 4.09 17.42
C ALA A 280 23.22 5.33 16.81
N ASP A 281 22.23 5.14 15.93
CA ASP A 281 21.48 6.22 15.28
C ASP A 281 20.00 6.09 15.57
N TYR A 282 19.40 7.16 16.08
CA TYR A 282 17.97 7.30 16.26
C TYR A 282 17.42 8.28 15.23
N ALA A 283 16.36 7.89 14.53
CA ALA A 283 15.69 8.71 13.53
C ALA A 283 14.17 8.65 13.70
N VAL A 284 13.53 9.80 13.52
CA VAL A 284 12.06 9.90 13.48
C VAL A 284 11.66 10.55 12.16
N ILE A 285 10.70 9.92 11.48
CA ILE A 285 10.03 10.47 10.30
C ILE A 285 8.57 10.67 10.66
N ARG A 286 8.03 11.85 10.34
CA ARG A 286 6.63 12.18 10.57
C ARG A 286 6.00 12.62 9.27
N ASP A 287 4.90 11.96 8.91
CA ASP A 287 4.06 12.35 7.78
C ASP A 287 2.80 12.99 8.35
N GLN A 288 2.41 14.15 7.81
CA GLN A 288 1.18 14.82 8.22
C GLN A 288 -0.03 14.07 7.66
N GLY A 289 -1.14 14.11 8.41
CA GLY A 289 -2.41 13.62 7.90
C GLY A 289 -2.90 14.49 6.73
N TYR A 290 -3.63 13.89 5.82
CA TYR A 290 -4.15 14.58 4.63
C TYR A 290 -5.52 14.03 4.23
N ARG A 291 -6.21 14.77 3.38
CA ARG A 291 -7.48 14.36 2.78
C ARG A 291 -7.34 14.34 1.28
N GLU A 292 -7.67 13.22 0.66
CA GLU A 292 -7.71 13.09 -0.79
C GLU A 292 -8.92 13.83 -1.39
N THR A 293 -8.83 14.14 -2.68
CA THR A 293 -9.90 14.82 -3.43
C THR A 293 -10.03 14.17 -4.81
N GLY A 294 -11.22 14.26 -5.41
CA GLY A 294 -11.49 13.78 -6.77
C GLY A 294 -12.15 12.39 -6.87
N ALA A 295 -12.33 11.67 -5.76
CA ALA A 295 -12.96 10.35 -5.72
C ALA A 295 -14.24 10.29 -4.84
N ASP A 296 -14.84 11.45 -4.54
CA ASP A 296 -16.07 11.60 -3.73
C ASP A 296 -16.09 10.74 -2.46
N ALA A 297 -16.99 9.75 -2.37
CA ALA A 297 -17.11 8.84 -1.23
C ALA A 297 -15.87 7.97 -0.99
N LEU A 298 -15.04 7.73 -2.00
CA LEU A 298 -13.78 6.99 -1.90
C LEU A 298 -12.58 7.85 -1.50
N ASN A 299 -12.72 9.19 -1.45
CA ASN A 299 -11.64 10.04 -0.92
C ASN A 299 -11.21 9.53 0.46
N LEU A 300 -9.91 9.40 0.70
CA LEU A 300 -9.40 9.00 2.00
C LEU A 300 -9.13 10.21 2.90
N ASN A 301 -9.60 10.13 4.15
CA ASN A 301 -9.05 10.89 5.25
C ASN A 301 -7.94 10.05 5.89
N VAL A 302 -6.69 10.44 5.69
CA VAL A 302 -5.50 9.70 6.12
C VAL A 302 -4.93 10.36 7.37
N ASP A 303 -4.77 9.58 8.43
CA ASP A 303 -4.19 10.07 9.70
C ASP A 303 -2.69 10.32 9.55
N SER A 304 -2.16 11.20 10.41
CA SER A 304 -0.71 11.42 10.49
C SER A 304 0.01 10.12 10.86
N ASN A 305 1.16 9.88 10.25
CA ASN A 305 1.97 8.69 10.50
C ASN A 305 3.32 9.07 11.13
N ARG A 306 3.87 8.18 11.96
CA ARG A 306 5.18 8.34 12.58
C ARG A 306 5.96 7.03 12.49
N ALA A 307 7.12 7.09 11.83
CA ALA A 307 8.07 6.00 11.78
C ALA A 307 9.29 6.33 12.66
N GLU A 308 9.79 5.33 13.37
CA GLU A 308 10.95 5.45 14.26
C GLU A 308 11.92 4.32 13.98
N GLU A 309 13.21 4.65 13.99
CA GLU A 309 14.28 3.68 13.82
C GLU A 309 15.35 3.90 14.90
N LEU A 310 15.92 2.82 15.40
CA LEU A 310 17.08 2.83 16.27
C LEU A 310 18.06 1.79 15.76
N ILE A 311 19.02 2.23 14.97
CA ILE A 311 20.00 1.35 14.36
C ILE A 311 21.24 1.33 15.23
N VAL A 312 21.57 0.18 15.81
CA VAL A 312 22.88 -0.06 16.43
C VAL A 312 23.70 -0.91 15.49
N GLY A 313 24.94 -0.53 15.23
CA GLY A 313 25.77 -1.23 14.27
C GLY A 313 27.25 -1.14 14.55
N VAL A 314 27.97 -2.04 13.90
CA VAL A 314 29.44 -2.06 13.87
C VAL A 314 29.89 -1.82 12.43
N ASP A 315 30.91 -0.99 12.28
CA ASP A 315 31.51 -0.69 10.99
C ASP A 315 33.03 -0.86 11.08
N GLY A 316 33.64 -1.25 9.96
CA GLY A 316 35.07 -1.23 9.74
C GLY A 316 35.39 -0.36 8.54
N LYS A 317 36.29 0.61 8.72
CA LYS A 317 36.76 1.50 7.64
C LYS A 317 38.25 1.30 7.40
N LEU A 318 38.61 0.92 6.19
CA LEU A 318 40.01 0.87 5.74
C LEU A 318 40.33 2.16 4.96
N SER A 319 41.45 2.82 5.30
CA SER A 319 41.95 3.99 4.59
C SER A 319 43.36 3.71 4.07
N GLN A 320 43.58 3.91 2.78
CA GLN A 320 44.84 3.68 2.09
C GLN A 320 45.32 4.97 1.41
N ILE A 321 46.50 5.47 1.79
CA ILE A 321 47.14 6.62 1.14
C ILE A 321 47.79 6.14 -0.16
N LEU A 322 47.22 6.54 -1.31
CA LEU A 322 47.73 6.18 -2.63
C LEU A 322 48.88 7.09 -3.06
N ASN A 323 48.81 8.38 -2.72
CA ASN A 323 49.88 9.37 -2.90
C ASN A 323 49.66 10.53 -1.91
N GLU A 324 50.52 11.55 -1.94
CA GLU A 324 50.48 12.70 -1.02
C GLU A 324 49.14 13.46 -1.01
N ARG A 325 48.34 13.31 -2.06
CA ARG A 325 47.06 14.03 -2.24
C ARG A 325 45.84 13.11 -2.21
N THR A 326 46.01 11.80 -2.35
CA THR A 326 44.90 10.88 -2.63
C THR A 326 44.82 9.74 -1.62
N THR A 327 43.64 9.56 -1.05
CA THR A 327 43.30 8.47 -0.13
C THR A 327 42.12 7.67 -0.67
N LEU A 328 42.29 6.36 -0.76
CA LEU A 328 41.20 5.41 -0.99
C LEU A 328 40.60 5.01 0.36
N VAL A 329 39.28 4.95 0.43
CA VAL A 329 38.51 4.57 1.62
C VAL A 329 37.55 3.45 1.25
N ALA A 330 37.60 2.35 2.00
CA ALA A 330 36.62 1.28 1.93
C ALA A 330 35.92 1.13 3.28
N ASN A 331 34.64 0.80 3.28
CA ASN A 331 33.89 0.54 4.50
C ASN A 331 32.95 -0.64 4.33
N ILE A 332 32.82 -1.38 5.42
CA ILE A 332 31.85 -2.47 5.57
C ILE A 332 31.21 -2.34 6.95
N GLY A 333 29.94 -2.69 7.07
CA GLY A 333 29.25 -2.64 8.34
C GLY A 333 27.99 -3.47 8.36
N ALA A 334 27.55 -3.80 9.58
CA ALA A 334 26.30 -4.46 9.85
C ALA A 334 25.58 -3.73 10.98
N GLY A 335 24.25 -3.69 10.92
CA GLY A 335 23.42 -3.05 11.93
C GLY A 335 22.12 -3.80 12.16
N TYR A 336 21.53 -3.51 13.32
CA TYR A 336 20.23 -4.00 13.73
C TYR A 336 19.33 -2.84 14.12
N ASP A 337 18.12 -2.80 13.56
CA ASP A 337 17.11 -1.80 13.86
C ASP A 337 16.16 -2.26 14.99
N PHE A 338 16.33 -1.71 16.18
CA PHE A 338 15.55 -2.08 17.36
C PHE A 338 14.11 -1.56 17.31
N LEU A 339 13.86 -0.44 16.63
CA LEU A 339 12.56 0.24 16.65
C LEU A 339 11.78 0.13 15.34
N GLY A 340 12.43 -0.22 14.22
CA GLY A 340 11.79 -0.40 12.93
C GLY A 340 10.62 -1.38 13.01
N LYS A 341 9.43 -0.93 12.67
CA LYS A 341 8.20 -1.73 12.65
C LYS A 341 7.63 -1.74 11.23
N GLN A 342 6.75 -2.71 10.97
CA GLN A 342 5.92 -2.68 9.78
C GLN A 342 5.19 -1.34 9.68
N SER A 343 5.39 -0.64 8.56
CA SER A 343 4.68 0.61 8.32
C SER A 343 3.18 0.35 8.23
N SER A 344 2.37 1.26 8.77
CA SER A 344 0.93 1.17 8.67
C SER A 344 0.33 2.55 8.51
N ILE A 345 -0.69 2.67 7.65
CA ILE A 345 -1.46 3.90 7.48
C ILE A 345 -2.86 3.65 8.00
N VAL A 346 -3.35 4.55 8.85
CA VAL A 346 -4.76 4.57 9.28
C VAL A 346 -5.50 5.56 8.39
N ALA A 347 -6.62 5.13 7.81
CA ALA A 347 -7.44 5.96 6.95
C ALA A 347 -8.92 5.64 7.13
N ALA A 348 -9.79 6.55 6.70
CA ALA A 348 -11.21 6.33 6.58
C ALA A 348 -11.72 6.89 5.24
N PHE A 349 -12.65 6.21 4.60
CA PHE A 349 -13.33 6.73 3.42
C PHE A 349 -14.20 7.94 3.78
N ALA A 350 -14.23 8.95 2.94
CA ALA A 350 -15.03 10.15 3.13
C ALA A 350 -16.53 9.84 3.18
N GLY A 351 -16.99 8.81 2.46
CA GLY A 351 -18.37 8.32 2.52
C GLY A 351 -18.69 7.51 3.78
N THR A 352 -17.70 7.11 4.58
CA THR A 352 -17.91 6.48 5.90
C THR A 352 -16.82 6.89 6.91
N PRO A 353 -16.78 8.16 7.35
CA PRO A 353 -15.66 8.70 8.14
C PRO A 353 -15.46 8.02 9.50
N SER A 354 -16.50 7.39 10.06
CA SER A 354 -16.44 6.66 11.33
C SER A 354 -15.87 5.24 11.19
N ALA A 355 -15.72 4.73 9.96
CA ALA A 355 -15.24 3.37 9.69
C ALA A 355 -13.76 3.41 9.30
N ALA A 356 -12.89 3.76 10.26
CA ALA A 356 -11.45 3.73 10.06
C ALA A 356 -10.95 2.30 9.80
N PHE A 357 -9.91 2.21 8.99
CA PHE A 357 -9.19 0.99 8.69
C PHE A 357 -7.69 1.22 8.65
N THR A 358 -6.94 0.14 8.74
CA THR A 358 -5.48 0.16 8.69
C THR A 358 -5.00 -0.57 7.45
N THR A 359 -4.19 0.10 6.65
CA THR A 359 -3.44 -0.50 5.54
C THR A 359 -2.03 -0.80 6.02
N LYS A 360 -1.66 -2.08 5.98
CA LYS A 360 -0.30 -2.52 6.34
C LYS A 360 0.63 -2.39 5.13
N GLY A 361 1.83 -1.89 5.38
CA GLY A 361 2.91 -1.81 4.42
C GLY A 361 3.89 -2.96 4.51
N ILE A 362 5.01 -2.79 3.81
CA ILE A 362 6.13 -3.72 3.88
C ILE A 362 6.77 -3.62 5.27
N GLU A 363 7.06 -4.78 5.85
CA GLU A 363 7.87 -4.87 7.07
C GLU A 363 9.35 -4.93 6.67
N PRO A 364 10.15 -3.90 7.00
CA PRO A 364 11.56 -3.92 6.68
C PRO A 364 12.30 -4.94 7.55
N SER A 365 13.30 -5.60 6.99
CA SER A 365 14.18 -6.46 7.79
C SER A 365 14.91 -5.62 8.85
N LYS A 366 14.97 -6.19 10.05
CA LYS A 366 15.67 -5.63 11.20
C LYS A 366 17.17 -5.60 10.98
N TRP A 367 17.70 -6.58 10.27
CA TRP A 367 19.12 -6.65 9.92
C TRP A 367 19.39 -5.86 8.64
N LEU A 368 20.48 -5.12 8.66
CA LEU A 368 20.98 -4.40 7.50
C LEU A 368 22.48 -4.56 7.40
N GLY A 369 22.98 -4.66 6.17
CA GLY A 369 24.40 -4.60 5.88
C GLY A 369 24.73 -3.46 4.96
N ARG A 370 25.97 -2.99 5.06
CA ARG A 370 26.44 -1.78 4.39
C ARG A 370 27.81 -1.99 3.80
N GLY A 371 28.00 -1.46 2.61
CA GLY A 371 29.28 -1.41 1.91
C GLY A 371 29.52 -0.02 1.33
N GLY A 372 30.77 0.35 1.12
CA GLY A 372 31.09 1.57 0.41
C GLY A 372 32.54 1.70 0.02
N LEU A 373 32.78 2.44 -1.06
CA LEU A 373 34.09 2.79 -1.59
C LEU A 373 34.11 4.29 -1.87
N GLY A 374 35.23 4.94 -1.58
CA GLY A 374 35.41 6.35 -1.86
C GLY A 374 36.85 6.74 -2.09
N LEU A 375 37.03 7.84 -2.81
CA LEU A 375 38.31 8.47 -3.09
C LEU A 375 38.26 9.89 -2.54
N VAL A 376 39.25 10.27 -1.75
CA VAL A 376 39.44 11.63 -1.24
C VAL A 376 40.70 12.19 -1.87
N ASN A 377 40.61 13.35 -2.52
CA ASN A 377 41.71 14.03 -3.16
C ASN A 377 41.83 15.47 -2.65
N ARG A 378 43.01 15.84 -2.13
CA ARG A 378 43.37 17.22 -1.84
C ARG A 378 43.88 17.86 -3.12
N VAL A 379 43.02 18.63 -3.78
CA VAL A 379 43.34 19.28 -5.06
C VAL A 379 44.39 20.37 -4.85
N ASN A 380 44.22 21.15 -3.79
CA ASN A 380 45.16 22.15 -3.30
C ASN A 380 44.95 22.35 -1.79
N ASP A 381 45.66 23.31 -1.18
CA ASP A 381 45.62 23.52 0.28
C ASP A 381 44.24 23.95 0.81
N THR A 382 43.37 24.45 -0.07
CA THR A 382 42.05 24.97 0.28
C THR A 382 40.89 24.06 -0.16
N LEU A 383 41.11 23.15 -1.12
CA LEU A 383 40.05 22.36 -1.76
C LEU A 383 40.31 20.85 -1.62
N GLU A 384 39.34 20.16 -1.02
CA GLU A 384 39.26 18.70 -1.00
C GLU A 384 38.02 18.24 -1.78
N LEU A 385 38.23 17.29 -2.68
CA LEU A 385 37.16 16.59 -3.39
C LEU A 385 37.06 15.16 -2.89
N SER A 386 35.84 14.66 -2.69
CA SER A 386 35.59 13.27 -2.33
C SER A 386 34.51 12.67 -3.23
N ALA A 387 34.80 11.54 -3.87
CA ALA A 387 33.82 10.75 -4.60
C ALA A 387 33.51 9.49 -3.79
N ARG A 388 32.25 9.08 -3.74
CA ARG A 388 31.84 7.93 -2.94
C ARG A 388 30.64 7.20 -3.54
N TYR A 389 30.71 5.88 -3.47
CA TYR A 389 29.64 4.95 -3.80
C TYR A 389 29.34 4.07 -2.59
N ASP A 390 28.08 4.03 -2.17
CA ASP A 390 27.59 3.31 -1.01
C ASP A 390 26.47 2.35 -1.40
N ILE A 391 26.42 1.19 -0.74
CA ILE A 391 25.30 0.25 -0.83
C ILE A 391 24.80 -0.09 0.58
N GLU A 392 23.49 -0.14 0.74
CA GLU A 392 22.80 -0.72 1.88
C GLU A 392 21.94 -1.88 1.37
N PHE A 393 21.98 -3.01 2.07
CA PHE A 393 21.11 -4.14 1.80
C PHE A 393 20.36 -4.52 3.08
N ARG A 394 19.11 -4.90 2.90
CA ARG A 394 18.27 -5.60 3.86
C ARG A 394 17.59 -6.73 3.10
N GLU A 395 16.99 -7.69 3.81
CA GLU A 395 16.16 -8.69 3.13
C GLU A 395 15.04 -8.00 2.34
N GLY A 396 14.97 -8.27 1.05
CA GLY A 396 13.99 -7.66 0.13
C GLY A 396 14.24 -6.19 -0.23
N PHE A 397 15.32 -5.55 0.24
CA PHE A 397 15.58 -4.13 -0.03
C PHE A 397 17.05 -3.86 -0.35
N THR A 398 17.32 -3.11 -1.41
CA THR A 398 18.66 -2.62 -1.75
C THR A 398 18.60 -1.14 -2.04
N ASN A 399 19.54 -0.38 -1.48
CA ASN A 399 19.73 1.03 -1.82
C ASN A 399 21.18 1.31 -2.19
N GLN A 400 21.39 1.94 -3.35
CA GLN A 400 22.69 2.36 -3.85
C GLN A 400 22.74 3.89 -3.85
N THR A 401 23.87 4.48 -3.45
CA THR A 401 24.04 5.95 -3.42
C THR A 401 25.39 6.34 -3.98
N ALA A 402 25.39 7.20 -5.00
CA ALA A 402 26.59 7.84 -5.53
C ALA A 402 26.61 9.31 -5.12
N SER A 403 27.77 9.83 -4.71
CA SER A 403 27.89 11.22 -4.29
C SER A 403 29.29 11.78 -4.52
N VAL A 404 29.33 13.10 -4.73
CA VAL A 404 30.58 13.87 -4.82
C VAL A 404 30.50 14.99 -3.79
N LYS A 405 31.51 15.16 -2.96
CA LYS A 405 31.61 16.21 -1.95
C LYS A 405 32.78 17.13 -2.30
N ALA A 406 32.52 18.42 -2.40
CA ALA A 406 33.54 19.46 -2.42
C ALA A 406 33.58 20.13 -1.05
N ARG A 407 34.78 20.32 -0.51
CA ARG A 407 35.02 20.97 0.78
C ARG A 407 36.07 22.06 0.62
N TRP A 408 35.73 23.26 1.05
CA TRP A 408 36.60 24.43 1.03
C TRP A 408 37.05 24.78 2.46
N MET A 409 38.34 25.06 2.60
CA MET A 409 38.98 25.58 3.80
C MET A 409 39.37 27.03 3.54
N PHE A 410 39.06 27.94 4.46
CA PHE A 410 39.36 29.36 4.34
C PHE A 410 39.63 30.01 5.70
#